data_AF-A0A7R7VQA0-F1
#
_entry.id   AF-A0A7R7VQA0-F1
#
_cell.length_a   1.000
_cell.length_b   1.000
_cell.length_c   1.000
_cell.angle_alpha   90.00
_cell.angle_beta   90.00
_cell.angle_gamma   90.00
#
_symmetry.space_group_name_H-M   'P 1'
#
loop_
_entity.id
_entity.type
_entity.pdbx_description
1 polymer ?
#
loop_
_entity_poly.entity_id
_entity_poly.type
_entity_poly.pdbx_seq_one_letter_code
_entity_poly.pdbx_strand_id
1 'polypeptide(L)'
;MPPLKALETRDLYTVGWIAALPLERAVAMAMLDEKHEKPLDFVQPHSDTNSYTWGRIIDHNMVIASLAAGKYGTISAAASALPMLSSFPQIRIGFLVGIGAGIARPDHGRDIRLGDIAVSQPHGNSGGVIQYDLFKAKPGNQRESRAFLNSPPEVLLHALGNLQAQHILEPPRVLEYLEETMTRYPRLAKQGYVHQGFENDRLFKTTVLQTLPYQPHVMIQG
;
A
#
# COMPACT_ATOMS: atom_id res chain seq x y z
N MET A 1 27.03 -3.63 -12.16
CA MET A 1 26.11 -4.18 -11.15
C MET A 1 26.43 -5.65 -11.01
N PRO A 2 26.49 -6.21 -9.79
CA PRO A 2 26.60 -7.66 -9.61
C PRO A 2 25.40 -8.36 -10.28
N PRO A 3 25.55 -9.62 -10.72
CA PRO A 3 24.44 -10.38 -11.28
C PRO A 3 23.33 -10.51 -10.25
N LEU A 4 22.08 -10.41 -10.70
CA LEU A 4 20.94 -10.61 -9.83
C LEU A 4 20.85 -12.08 -9.44
N LYS A 5 20.41 -12.34 -8.20
CA LYS A 5 20.22 -13.70 -7.71
C LYS A 5 18.92 -14.28 -8.28
N ALA A 6 18.96 -15.46 -8.89
CA ALA A 6 17.77 -16.25 -9.16
C ALA A 6 17.51 -17.18 -7.96
N LEU A 7 16.26 -17.23 -7.49
CA LEU A 7 15.86 -18.25 -6.53
C LEU A 7 15.44 -19.52 -7.26
N GLU A 8 15.74 -20.69 -6.68
CA GLU A 8 15.43 -22.00 -7.27
C GLU A 8 13.92 -22.16 -7.53
N THR A 9 13.09 -21.71 -6.58
CA THR A 9 11.64 -21.88 -6.65
C THR A 9 10.86 -20.61 -6.35
N ARG A 10 9.75 -20.41 -7.08
CA ARG A 10 8.72 -19.40 -6.83
C ARG A 10 8.05 -19.55 -5.47
N ASP A 11 8.12 -20.74 -4.88
CA ASP A 11 7.52 -21.04 -3.58
C ASP A 11 8.26 -20.34 -2.42
N LEU A 12 9.45 -19.79 -2.68
CA LEU A 12 10.16 -18.97 -1.71
C LEU A 12 9.57 -17.56 -1.56
N TYR A 13 8.65 -17.13 -2.43
CA TYR A 13 8.00 -15.82 -2.36
C TYR A 13 6.70 -15.89 -1.56
N THR A 14 6.69 -15.23 -0.41
CA THR A 14 5.59 -15.32 0.56
C THR A 14 4.78 -14.04 0.71
N VAL A 15 5.24 -12.95 0.07
CA VAL A 15 4.60 -11.63 0.13
C VAL A 15 4.31 -11.13 -1.29
N GLY A 16 3.09 -10.67 -1.52
CA GLY A 16 2.71 -9.92 -2.73
C GLY A 16 2.64 -8.42 -2.44
N TRP A 17 3.11 -7.60 -3.38
CA TRP A 17 2.93 -6.14 -3.37
C TRP A 17 2.24 -5.73 -4.67
N ILE A 18 1.06 -5.11 -4.56
CA ILE A 18 0.37 -4.46 -5.67
C ILE A 18 0.58 -2.94 -5.56
N ALA A 19 1.20 -2.36 -6.58
CA ALA A 19 1.31 -0.92 -6.77
C ALA A 19 0.32 -0.47 -7.86
N ALA A 20 -0.52 0.53 -7.60
CA ALA A 20 -1.53 0.96 -8.55
C ALA A 20 -0.91 1.67 -9.76
N LEU A 21 0.08 2.53 -9.52
CA LEU A 21 0.66 3.41 -10.53
C LEU A 21 2.11 3.04 -10.87
N PRO A 22 2.58 3.38 -12.09
CA PRO A 22 3.99 3.20 -12.46
C PRO A 22 4.97 3.90 -11.51
N LEU A 23 4.61 5.06 -10.97
CA LEU A 23 5.42 5.79 -9.99
C LEU A 23 5.55 5.03 -8.67
N GLU A 24 4.45 4.42 -8.21
CA GLU A 24 4.41 3.63 -6.98
C GLU A 24 5.22 2.34 -7.16
N ARG A 25 5.09 1.72 -8.34
CA ARG A 25 5.91 0.55 -8.69
C ARG A 25 7.39 0.90 -8.71
N ALA A 26 7.77 2.06 -9.24
CA ALA A 26 9.17 2.50 -9.25
C ALA A 26 9.73 2.63 -7.84
N VAL A 27 8.96 3.22 -6.91
CA VAL A 27 9.34 3.32 -5.49
C VAL A 27 9.39 1.95 -4.82
N ALA A 28 8.39 1.09 -5.04
CA ALA A 28 8.38 -0.28 -4.50
C ALA A 28 9.63 -1.07 -4.93
N MET A 29 10.02 -0.96 -6.21
CA MET A 29 11.23 -1.59 -6.73
C MET A 29 12.53 -0.98 -6.17
N ALA A 30 12.50 0.28 -5.75
CA ALA A 30 13.63 0.97 -5.18
C ALA A 30 13.86 0.61 -3.70
N MET A 31 12.77 0.28 -2.99
CA MET A 31 12.76 -0.16 -1.60
C MET A 31 13.26 -1.60 -1.39
N LEU A 32 13.44 -2.38 -2.45
CA LEU A 32 14.02 -3.72 -2.34
C LEU A 32 15.48 -3.66 -1.87
N ASP A 33 15.82 -4.42 -0.83
CA ASP A 33 17.19 -4.64 -0.38
C ASP A 33 17.98 -5.45 -1.41
N GLU A 34 17.31 -6.45 -2.00
CA GLU A 34 17.85 -7.30 -3.05
C GLU A 34 16.83 -7.46 -4.18
N LYS A 35 17.29 -7.29 -5.42
CA LYS A 35 16.50 -7.64 -6.61
C LYS A 35 16.86 -9.06 -7.03
N HIS A 36 15.86 -9.84 -7.40
CA HIS A 36 16.05 -11.19 -7.92
C HIS A 36 15.75 -11.23 -9.43
N GLU A 37 16.32 -12.22 -10.10
CA GLU A 37 15.82 -12.64 -11.41
C GLU A 37 14.53 -13.46 -11.26
N LYS A 38 13.89 -13.73 -12.39
CA LYS A 38 12.77 -14.66 -12.46
C LYS A 38 13.20 -16.01 -11.84
N PRO A 39 12.40 -16.61 -10.95
CA PRO A 39 12.73 -17.91 -10.37
C PRO A 39 12.88 -18.98 -11.44
N LEU A 40 13.75 -19.96 -11.20
CA LEU A 40 14.14 -20.96 -12.21
C LEU A 40 12.96 -21.87 -12.60
N ASP A 41 12.11 -22.23 -11.63
CA ASP A 41 10.91 -23.05 -11.85
C ASP A 41 9.67 -22.24 -12.33
N PHE A 42 9.77 -20.90 -12.41
CA PHE A 42 8.61 -20.09 -12.69
C PHE A 42 8.25 -20.11 -14.18
N VAL A 43 7.12 -20.76 -14.47
CA VAL A 43 6.40 -20.67 -15.74
C VAL A 43 5.09 -19.93 -15.49
N GLN A 44 4.97 -18.76 -16.13
CA GLN A 44 3.79 -17.92 -15.99
C GLN A 44 2.57 -18.58 -16.65
N PRO A 45 1.47 -18.83 -15.91
CA PRO A 45 0.23 -19.32 -16.50
C PRO A 45 -0.33 -18.33 -17.53
N HIS A 46 -0.98 -18.81 -18.59
CA HIS A 46 -1.55 -17.93 -19.62
C HIS A 46 -2.71 -17.05 -19.09
N SER A 47 -3.35 -17.47 -18.01
CA SER A 47 -4.36 -16.69 -17.29
C SER A 47 -3.77 -15.53 -16.50
N ASP A 48 -2.46 -15.56 -16.23
CA ASP A 48 -1.76 -14.50 -15.53
C ASP A 48 -1.10 -13.56 -16.53
N THR A 49 -1.62 -12.34 -16.60
CA THR A 49 -1.13 -11.28 -17.49
C THR A 49 -0.29 -10.24 -16.76
N ASN A 50 0.02 -10.44 -15.48
CA ASN A 50 0.83 -9.51 -14.72
C ASN A 50 2.28 -9.51 -15.18
N SER A 51 2.95 -8.39 -14.96
CA SER A 51 4.42 -8.31 -15.03
C SER A 51 4.96 -8.19 -13.62
N TYR A 52 5.86 -9.10 -13.24
CA TYR A 52 6.41 -9.17 -11.88
C TYR A 52 7.80 -8.55 -11.79
N THR A 53 8.08 -7.97 -10.63
CA THR A 53 9.44 -7.74 -10.14
C THR A 53 9.63 -8.62 -8.91
N TRP A 54 10.77 -9.29 -8.82
CA TRP A 54 11.11 -10.17 -7.71
C TRP A 54 12.19 -9.55 -6.86
N GLY A 55 12.11 -9.74 -5.55
CA GLY A 55 13.16 -9.29 -4.65
C GLY A 55 12.90 -9.66 -3.21
N ARG A 56 13.62 -8.98 -2.33
CA ARG A 56 13.58 -9.17 -0.89
C ARG A 56 13.64 -7.83 -0.17
N ILE A 57 12.88 -7.73 0.92
CA ILE A 57 13.00 -6.69 1.94
C ILE A 57 13.22 -7.41 3.27
N ILE A 58 14.32 -7.10 3.95
CA ILE A 58 14.82 -7.77 5.14
C ILE A 58 14.86 -9.28 4.88
N ASP A 59 14.01 -10.07 5.54
CA ASP A 59 13.98 -11.53 5.42
C ASP A 59 12.76 -12.03 4.63
N HIS A 60 12.04 -11.14 3.95
CA HIS A 60 10.83 -11.45 3.22
C HIS A 60 11.04 -11.35 1.70
N ASN A 61 11.02 -12.50 1.03
CA ASN A 61 10.95 -12.54 -0.42
C ASN A 61 9.55 -12.13 -0.89
N MET A 62 9.51 -11.20 -1.84
CA MET A 62 8.27 -10.64 -2.33
C MET A 62 8.24 -10.48 -3.85
N VAL A 63 7.03 -10.52 -4.38
CA VAL A 63 6.73 -10.21 -5.78
C VAL A 63 5.93 -8.92 -5.86
N ILE A 64 6.39 -8.00 -6.70
CA ILE A 64 5.72 -6.73 -6.98
C ILE A 64 5.03 -6.84 -8.34
N ALA A 65 3.74 -6.55 -8.39
CA ALA A 65 3.02 -6.31 -9.63
C ALA A 65 2.37 -4.93 -9.60
N SER A 66 1.87 -4.51 -10.76
CA SER A 66 1.09 -3.29 -10.88
C SER A 66 -0.16 -3.54 -11.71
N LEU A 67 -1.11 -2.63 -11.58
CA LEU A 67 -2.26 -2.60 -12.48
C LEU A 67 -1.77 -2.40 -13.91
N ALA A 68 -2.56 -2.90 -14.87
CA ALA A 68 -2.28 -2.66 -16.28
C ALA A 68 -2.27 -1.15 -16.57
N ALA A 69 -1.32 -0.70 -17.40
CA ALA A 69 -1.16 0.72 -17.70
C ALA A 69 -2.48 1.36 -18.17
N GLY A 70 -2.83 2.50 -17.58
CA GLY A 70 -4.08 3.22 -17.86
C GLY A 70 -5.32 2.68 -17.14
N LYS A 71 -5.20 1.61 -16.34
CA LYS A 71 -6.29 1.13 -15.47
C LYS A 71 -6.09 1.59 -14.04
N TYR A 72 -7.19 1.82 -13.35
CA TYR A 72 -7.25 2.26 -11.94
C TYR A 72 -8.44 1.58 -11.24
N GLY A 73 -8.55 1.76 -9.93
CA GLY A 73 -9.66 1.28 -9.14
C GLY A 73 -9.49 -0.15 -8.60
N THR A 74 -10.34 -0.46 -7.63
CA THR A 74 -10.36 -1.72 -6.86
C THR A 74 -10.55 -2.96 -7.73
N ILE A 75 -11.36 -2.88 -8.80
CA ILE A 75 -11.57 -3.98 -9.76
C ILE A 75 -10.26 -4.34 -10.48
N SER A 76 -9.51 -3.33 -10.91
CA SER A 76 -8.22 -3.54 -11.58
C SER A 76 -7.19 -4.14 -10.61
N ALA A 77 -7.18 -3.67 -9.36
CA ALA A 77 -6.32 -4.24 -8.32
C ALA A 77 -6.64 -5.72 -8.05
N ALA A 78 -7.93 -6.08 -7.94
CA ALA A 78 -8.36 -7.47 -7.78
C ALA A 78 -7.97 -8.33 -9.00
N ALA A 79 -8.11 -7.79 -10.21
CA ALA A 79 -7.72 -8.47 -11.45
C ALA A 79 -6.20 -8.72 -11.55
N SER A 80 -5.36 -7.91 -10.89
CA SER A 80 -3.94 -8.18 -10.74
C SER A 80 -3.62 -9.12 -9.56
N ALA A 81 -4.34 -9.01 -8.44
CA ALA A 81 -4.08 -9.84 -7.26
C ALA A 81 -4.47 -11.32 -7.45
N LEU A 82 -5.61 -11.61 -8.08
CA LEU A 82 -6.09 -13.00 -8.21
C LEU A 82 -5.13 -13.90 -9.03
N PRO A 83 -4.63 -13.49 -10.21
CA PRO A 83 -3.64 -14.28 -10.91
C PRO A 83 -2.31 -14.39 -10.16
N MET A 84 -1.89 -13.35 -9.43
CA MET A 84 -0.69 -13.41 -8.58
C MET A 84 -0.80 -14.50 -7.53
N LEU A 85 -1.92 -14.59 -6.81
CA LEU A 85 -2.13 -15.64 -5.80
C LEU A 85 -2.16 -17.04 -6.43
N SER A 86 -2.65 -17.17 -7.66
CA SER A 86 -2.62 -18.44 -8.41
C SER A 86 -1.20 -18.82 -8.86
N SER A 87 -0.42 -17.83 -9.31
CA SER A 87 0.95 -18.00 -9.80
C SER A 87 1.98 -18.23 -8.69
N PHE A 88 1.70 -17.78 -7.47
CA PHE A 88 2.58 -17.88 -6.31
C PHE A 88 1.81 -18.45 -5.11
N PRO A 89 1.67 -19.79 -5.02
CA PRO A 89 0.80 -20.42 -4.03
C PRO A 89 1.27 -20.26 -2.58
N GLN A 90 2.54 -19.87 -2.37
CA GLN A 90 3.09 -19.61 -1.04
C GLN A 90 2.92 -18.17 -0.56
N ILE A 91 2.30 -17.29 -1.34
CA ILE A 91 1.93 -15.95 -0.86
C ILE A 91 0.91 -16.09 0.27
N ARG A 92 1.28 -15.58 1.45
CA ARG A 92 0.42 -15.58 2.65
C ARG A 92 -0.14 -14.20 2.92
N ILE A 93 0.54 -13.16 2.45
CA ILE A 93 0.22 -11.76 2.71
C ILE A 93 0.35 -10.97 1.41
N GLY A 94 -0.65 -10.17 1.10
CA GLY A 94 -0.63 -9.21 0.01
C GLY A 94 -0.79 -7.78 0.53
N PHE A 95 0.07 -6.88 0.09
CA PHE A 95 -0.04 -5.45 0.35
C PHE A 95 -0.52 -4.72 -0.90
N LEU A 96 -1.50 -3.83 -0.74
CA LEU A 96 -1.80 -2.78 -1.70
C LEU A 96 -1.18 -1.51 -1.15
N VAL A 97 -0.13 -1.01 -1.81
CA VAL A 97 0.60 0.19 -1.36
C VAL A 97 0.64 1.19 -2.50
N GLY A 98 0.18 2.40 -2.20
CA GLY A 98 0.13 3.49 -3.15
C GLY A 98 -0.02 4.84 -2.45
N ILE A 99 -0.04 5.90 -3.24
CA ILE A 99 -0.28 7.25 -2.75
C ILE A 99 -1.77 7.43 -2.44
N GLY A 100 -2.06 8.19 -1.39
CA GLY A 100 -3.43 8.50 -0.98
C GLY A 100 -3.58 9.99 -0.67
N ALA A 101 -4.84 10.43 -0.57
CA ALA A 101 -5.17 11.77 -0.12
C ALA A 101 -5.68 11.74 1.32
N GLY A 102 -5.19 12.66 2.16
CA GLY A 102 -5.61 12.81 3.54
C GLY A 102 -6.66 13.92 3.73
N ILE A 103 -7.52 13.77 4.74
CA ILE A 103 -8.40 14.85 5.22
C ILE A 103 -7.94 15.23 6.62
N ALA A 104 -7.23 16.35 6.73
CA ALA A 104 -6.81 16.90 8.01
C ALA A 104 -8.02 17.43 8.80
N ARG A 105 -8.11 17.03 10.07
CA ARG A 105 -9.06 17.49 11.09
C ARG A 105 -8.32 17.70 12.42
N PRO A 106 -7.40 18.69 12.49
CA PRO A 106 -6.62 18.95 13.70
C PRO A 106 -7.49 19.27 14.91
N ASP A 107 -8.64 19.92 14.69
CA ASP A 107 -9.69 20.20 15.67
C ASP A 107 -10.33 18.94 16.29
N HIS A 108 -10.19 17.80 15.62
CA HIS A 108 -10.67 16.49 16.08
C HIS A 108 -9.52 15.51 16.37
N GLY A 109 -8.30 16.01 16.59
CA GLY A 109 -7.12 15.17 16.89
C GLY A 109 -6.70 14.26 15.75
N ARG A 110 -7.10 14.56 14.51
CA ARG A 110 -6.75 13.79 13.31
C ARG A 110 -6.04 14.67 12.32
N ASP A 111 -4.77 14.91 12.58
CA ASP A 111 -3.97 15.81 11.77
C ASP A 111 -3.13 15.05 10.74
N ILE A 112 -3.80 14.47 9.73
CA ILE A 112 -3.11 13.77 8.64
C ILE A 112 -2.45 14.79 7.71
N ARG A 113 -1.15 14.65 7.48
CA ARG A 113 -0.27 15.56 6.73
C ARG A 113 0.34 14.90 5.50
N LEU A 114 0.84 15.71 4.57
CA LEU A 114 1.60 15.19 3.44
C LEU A 114 2.88 14.49 3.94
N GLY A 115 3.08 13.26 3.49
CA GLY A 115 4.20 12.42 3.93
C GLY A 115 3.83 11.40 5.02
N ASP A 116 2.65 11.53 5.64
CA ASP A 116 2.17 10.52 6.59
C ASP A 116 1.91 9.18 5.89
N ILE A 117 2.32 8.10 6.56
CA ILE A 117 2.01 6.72 6.14
C ILE A 117 0.82 6.24 6.96
N ALA A 118 -0.28 5.96 6.29
CA ALA A 118 -1.46 5.36 6.92
C ALA A 118 -1.47 3.85 6.74
N VAL A 119 -1.65 3.12 7.84
CA VAL A 119 -1.79 1.66 7.87
C VAL A 119 -3.20 1.32 8.33
N SER A 120 -3.86 0.40 7.63
CA SER A 120 -5.22 0.00 7.98
C SER A 120 -5.24 -0.77 9.31
N GLN A 121 -6.13 -0.35 10.20
CA GLN A 121 -6.37 -1.01 11.49
C GLN A 121 -7.87 -1.24 11.65
N PRO A 122 -8.32 -2.47 11.95
CA PRO A 122 -9.71 -2.75 12.26
C PRO A 122 -10.23 -1.89 13.42
N HIS A 123 -11.45 -1.39 13.31
CA HIS A 123 -12.12 -0.64 14.36
C HIS A 123 -13.63 -0.85 14.31
N GLY A 124 -14.22 -1.24 15.44
CA GLY A 124 -15.63 -1.62 15.51
C GLY A 124 -15.95 -2.76 14.53
N ASN A 125 -16.90 -2.52 13.62
CA ASN A 125 -17.32 -3.49 12.61
C ASN A 125 -16.56 -3.36 11.27
N SER A 126 -15.57 -2.46 11.16
CA SER A 126 -14.79 -2.25 9.95
C SER A 126 -13.45 -3.00 10.03
N GLY A 127 -13.05 -3.63 8.92
CA GLY A 127 -11.72 -4.22 8.76
C GLY A 127 -10.59 -3.21 8.59
N GLY A 128 -10.87 -1.91 8.68
CA GLY A 128 -9.88 -0.83 8.65
C GLY A 128 -9.80 -0.08 7.31
N VAL A 129 -10.46 -0.58 6.26
CA VAL A 129 -10.67 0.13 4.99
C VAL A 129 -12.16 0.15 4.67
N ILE A 130 -12.70 1.35 4.42
CA ILE A 130 -14.10 1.55 4.06
C ILE A 130 -14.19 2.05 2.62
N GLN A 131 -15.08 1.40 1.86
CA GLN A 131 -15.38 1.79 0.51
C GLN A 131 -16.50 2.85 0.51
N TYR A 132 -16.12 4.08 0.14
CA TYR A 132 -16.97 5.26 0.25
C TYR A 132 -18.02 5.40 -0.85
N ASP A 133 -17.90 4.70 -1.99
CA ASP A 133 -18.87 4.78 -3.10
C ASP A 133 -20.02 3.77 -2.95
N LEU A 134 -19.93 2.84 -2.01
CA LEU A 134 -20.95 1.81 -1.75
C LEU A 134 -21.82 2.16 -0.53
N PHE A 135 -22.92 2.86 -0.79
CA PHE A 135 -23.95 3.13 0.22
C PHE A 135 -25.21 2.32 -0.04
N LYS A 136 -25.80 1.77 1.02
CA LYS A 136 -27.18 1.27 0.99
C LYS A 136 -28.13 2.41 1.36
N ALA A 137 -29.09 2.70 0.50
CA ALA A 137 -30.18 3.62 0.83
C ALA A 137 -31.08 2.99 1.92
N LYS A 138 -31.33 3.73 3.00
CA LYS A 138 -32.33 3.42 4.01
C LYS A 138 -33.51 4.42 3.90
N PRO A 139 -34.71 4.05 4.40
CA PRO A 139 -35.82 5.00 4.54
C PRO A 139 -35.40 6.27 5.29
N GLY A 140 -35.92 7.43 4.88
CA GLY A 140 -35.65 8.72 5.54
C GLY A 140 -34.31 9.37 5.19
N ASN A 141 -33.82 9.24 3.95
CA ASN A 141 -32.55 9.83 3.47
C ASN A 141 -31.28 9.38 4.22
N GLN A 142 -31.36 8.29 4.99
CA GLN A 142 -30.18 7.74 5.65
C GLN A 142 -29.35 6.92 4.66
N ARG A 143 -28.04 7.21 4.59
CA ARG A 143 -27.06 6.41 3.84
C ARG A 143 -26.22 5.64 4.83
N GLU A 144 -26.19 4.32 4.72
CA GLU A 144 -25.29 3.47 5.50
C GLU A 144 -24.22 2.91 4.56
N SER A 145 -22.95 3.27 4.80
CA SER A 145 -21.82 2.58 4.15
C SER A 145 -21.71 1.20 4.80
N ARG A 146 -21.85 0.15 4.00
CA ARG A 146 -21.77 -1.25 4.47
C ARG A 146 -20.59 -2.02 3.87
N ALA A 147 -19.84 -1.41 2.97
CA ALA A 147 -18.72 -2.08 2.32
C ALA A 147 -17.42 -1.72 3.04
N PHE A 148 -16.96 -2.64 3.89
CA PHE A 148 -15.60 -2.64 4.42
C PHE A 148 -14.85 -3.81 3.80
N LEU A 149 -13.55 -3.66 3.61
CA LEU A 149 -12.70 -4.79 3.25
C LEU A 149 -12.50 -5.68 4.47
N ASN A 150 -12.16 -6.95 4.23
CA ASN A 150 -11.79 -7.87 5.31
C ASN A 150 -10.68 -7.28 6.18
N SER A 151 -10.71 -7.59 7.47
CA SER A 151 -9.63 -7.25 8.38
C SER A 151 -8.30 -7.88 7.90
N PRO A 152 -7.16 -7.20 8.09
CA PRO A 152 -5.86 -7.82 7.91
C PRO A 152 -5.73 -9.10 8.76
N PRO A 153 -4.99 -10.12 8.29
CA PRO A 153 -4.69 -11.31 9.08
C PRO A 153 -4.07 -10.98 10.44
N GLU A 154 -4.32 -11.81 11.47
CA GLU A 154 -3.83 -11.56 12.84
C GLU A 154 -2.31 -11.35 12.92
N VAL A 155 -1.53 -12.04 12.10
CA VAL A 155 -0.07 -11.85 12.03
C VAL A 155 0.32 -10.40 11.71
N LEU A 156 -0.43 -9.72 10.84
CA LEU A 156 -0.22 -8.31 10.52
C LEU A 156 -0.71 -7.39 11.65
N LEU A 157 -1.77 -7.76 12.35
CA LEU A 157 -2.27 -6.98 13.49
C LEU A 157 -1.30 -7.03 14.67
N HIS A 158 -0.67 -8.19 14.91
CA HIS A 158 0.43 -8.30 15.88
C HIS A 158 1.64 -7.46 15.45
N ALA A 159 2.02 -7.49 14.17
CA ALA A 159 3.10 -6.65 13.66
C ALA A 159 2.79 -5.16 13.80
N LEU A 160 1.54 -4.74 13.54
CA LEU A 160 1.10 -3.36 13.74
C LEU A 160 1.18 -2.94 15.22
N GLY A 161 0.76 -3.80 16.14
CA GLY A 161 0.88 -3.53 17.58
C GLY A 161 2.34 -3.37 18.02
N ASN A 162 3.25 -4.21 17.49
CA ASN A 162 4.68 -4.08 17.75
C ASN A 162 5.26 -2.78 17.18
N LEU A 163 4.86 -2.40 15.96
CA LEU A 163 5.27 -1.14 15.33
C LEU A 163 4.80 0.07 16.14
N GLN A 164 3.56 0.04 16.64
CA GLN A 164 3.01 1.07 17.52
C GLN A 164 3.81 1.19 18.83
N ALA A 165 4.16 0.06 19.45
CA ALA A 165 4.98 0.05 20.66
C ALA A 165 6.39 0.62 20.41
N GLN A 166 7.00 0.28 19.27
CA GLN A 166 8.30 0.84 18.87
C GLN A 166 8.21 2.36 18.67
N HIS A 167 7.16 2.86 18.01
CA HIS A 167 6.96 4.30 17.80
C HIS A 167 6.66 5.10 19.08
N ILE A 168 6.26 4.43 20.17
CA ILE A 168 6.18 5.07 21.49
C ILE A 168 7.59 5.29 22.07
N LEU A 169 8.52 4.37 21.80
CA LEU A 169 9.87 4.39 22.35
C LEU A 169 10.85 5.21 21.51
N GLU A 170 10.73 5.12 20.18
CA GLU A 170 11.70 5.64 19.23
C GLU A 170 10.99 6.32 18.04
N PRO A 171 11.62 7.33 17.41
CA PRO A 171 11.04 7.96 16.22
C PRO A 171 10.96 6.98 15.04
N PRO A 172 9.96 7.14 14.14
CA PRO A 172 9.87 6.31 12.94
C PRO A 172 11.09 6.46 12.02
N ARG A 173 11.58 5.34 11.50
CA ARG A 173 12.76 5.27 10.62
C ARG A 173 12.47 5.59 9.14
N VAL A 174 11.29 6.15 8.85
CA VAL A 174 10.82 6.40 7.47
C VAL A 174 11.77 7.31 6.70
N LEU A 175 12.29 8.35 7.35
CA LEU A 175 13.23 9.28 6.73
C LEU A 175 14.55 8.61 6.37
N GLU A 176 15.05 7.70 7.22
CA GLU A 176 16.27 6.92 6.94
C GLU A 176 16.09 6.08 5.67
N TYR A 177 14.98 5.33 5.57
CA TYR A 177 14.69 4.51 4.38
C TYR A 177 14.54 5.35 3.11
N LEU A 178 13.94 6.53 3.23
CA LEU A 178 13.81 7.48 2.12
C LEU A 178 15.18 7.99 1.65
N GLU A 179 16.05 8.40 2.58
CA GLU A 179 17.41 8.88 2.27
C GLU A 179 18.28 7.79 1.64
N GLU A 180 18.26 6.57 2.18
CA GLU A 180 18.95 5.41 1.62
C GLU A 180 18.48 5.13 0.19
N THR A 181 17.16 5.17 -0.04
CA THR A 181 16.56 4.94 -1.35
C THR A 181 16.97 6.03 -2.36
N MET A 182 16.98 7.30 -1.94
CA MET A 182 17.39 8.41 -2.80
C MET A 182 18.88 8.37 -3.13
N THR A 183 19.70 7.92 -2.18
CA THR A 183 21.14 7.72 -2.39
C THR A 183 21.37 6.61 -3.43
N ARG A 184 20.64 5.49 -3.32
CA ARG A 184 20.71 4.36 -4.25
C ARG A 184 20.15 4.69 -5.63
N TYR A 185 19.11 5.53 -5.70
CA TYR A 185 18.45 5.95 -6.93
C TYR A 185 18.29 7.47 -7.03
N PRO A 186 19.38 8.23 -7.35
CA PRO A 186 19.34 9.70 -7.37
C PRO A 186 18.34 10.31 -8.36
N ARG A 187 17.89 9.53 -9.36
CA ARG A 187 16.83 9.97 -10.29
C ARG A 187 15.48 10.17 -9.61
N LEU A 188 15.18 9.42 -8.54
CA LEU A 188 13.94 9.61 -7.76
C LEU A 188 13.95 10.98 -7.06
N ALA A 189 15.05 11.34 -6.40
CA ALA A 189 15.18 12.66 -5.79
C ALA A 189 15.01 13.80 -6.82
N LYS A 190 15.63 13.67 -8.00
CA LYS A 190 15.50 14.66 -9.10
C LYS A 190 14.07 14.79 -9.66
N GLN A 191 13.25 13.74 -9.51
CA GLN A 191 11.84 13.76 -9.92
C GLN A 191 10.89 14.20 -8.81
N GLY A 192 11.41 14.61 -7.66
CA GLY A 192 10.60 15.16 -6.56
C GLY A 192 10.07 14.11 -5.58
N TYR A 193 10.57 12.87 -5.60
CA TYR A 193 10.28 11.85 -4.59
C TYR A 193 11.11 12.13 -3.32
N VAL A 194 10.96 13.33 -2.76
CA VAL A 194 11.62 13.79 -1.54
C VAL A 194 10.56 14.22 -0.54
N HIS A 195 10.88 14.12 0.75
CA HIS A 195 10.07 14.76 1.76
C HIS A 195 10.15 16.27 1.58
N GLN A 196 9.01 16.91 1.27
CA GLN A 196 8.95 18.33 0.92
C GLN A 196 9.00 19.25 2.16
N GLY A 197 8.98 18.70 3.37
CA GLY A 197 8.89 19.49 4.60
C GLY A 197 7.47 19.96 4.92
N PHE A 198 7.20 20.17 6.21
CA PHE A 198 5.89 20.60 6.70
C PHE A 198 5.51 22.00 6.20
N GLU A 199 6.48 22.85 5.89
CA GLU A 199 6.29 24.19 5.35
C GLU A 199 5.66 24.19 3.95
N ASN A 200 5.80 23.09 3.22
CA ASN A 200 5.20 22.90 1.90
C ASN A 200 3.87 22.13 1.96
N ASP A 201 3.41 21.75 3.15
CA ASP A 201 2.10 21.12 3.34
C ASP A 201 0.98 22.18 3.27
N ARG A 202 0.21 22.11 2.18
CA ARG A 202 -0.88 23.05 1.89
C ARG A 202 -2.23 22.37 2.12
N LEU A 203 -2.88 22.74 3.23
CA LEU A 203 -4.25 22.33 3.48
C LEU A 203 -5.23 23.19 2.66
N PHE A 204 -6.16 22.53 1.98
CA PHE A 204 -7.24 23.18 1.26
C PHE A 204 -8.52 23.20 2.12
N LYS A 205 -9.16 24.37 2.21
CA LYS A 205 -10.48 24.46 2.85
C LYS A 205 -11.51 23.77 1.97
N THR A 206 -12.36 22.94 2.57
CA THR A 206 -13.48 22.33 1.84
C THR A 206 -14.50 23.40 1.43
N THR A 207 -14.81 23.47 0.12
CA THR A 207 -15.86 24.34 -0.41
C THR A 207 -17.25 23.68 -0.40
N VAL A 208 -17.34 22.41 0.01
CA VAL A 208 -18.59 21.63 0.06
C VAL A 208 -18.84 21.17 1.49
N LEU A 209 -20.00 21.52 2.04
CA LEU A 209 -20.50 20.93 3.29
C LEU A 209 -20.66 19.42 3.09
N GLN A 210 -19.65 18.63 3.46
CA GLN A 210 -19.83 17.20 3.73
C GLN A 210 -20.51 17.06 5.11
N THR A 211 -21.78 17.45 5.18
CA THR A 211 -22.65 17.17 6.32
C THR A 211 -23.22 15.77 6.18
N LEU A 212 -22.46 14.76 6.59
CA LEU A 212 -22.99 13.43 6.91
C LEU A 212 -22.21 12.86 8.12
N PRO A 213 -22.87 12.03 8.96
CA PRO A 213 -22.40 11.70 10.30
C PRO A 213 -21.05 10.97 10.29
N TYR A 214 -20.26 11.37 11.27
CA TYR A 214 -18.98 10.81 11.69
C TYR A 214 -18.84 9.28 11.50
N GLN A 215 -17.79 8.87 10.78
CA GLN A 215 -17.20 7.52 10.85
C GLN A 215 -15.66 7.65 10.84
N PRO A 216 -14.93 6.95 11.71
CA PRO A 216 -13.50 7.14 11.93
C PRO A 216 -12.63 6.35 10.94
N HIS A 217 -12.44 6.81 9.70
CA HIS A 217 -11.62 6.07 8.72
C HIS A 217 -10.69 6.95 7.89
N VAL A 218 -9.52 6.39 7.60
CA VAL A 218 -8.52 6.93 6.66
C VAL A 218 -9.03 6.71 5.24
N MET A 219 -9.00 7.77 4.45
CA MET A 219 -9.31 7.72 3.02
C MET A 219 -8.12 7.11 2.27
N ILE A 220 -8.27 5.90 1.76
CA ILE A 220 -7.43 5.41 0.66
C ILE A 220 -8.36 5.30 -0.54
N GLN A 221 -8.30 6.30 -1.44
CA GLN A 221 -8.90 6.16 -2.76
C GLN A 221 -7.94 5.31 -3.61
N GLY A 222 -8.40 4.13 -4.03
CA GLY A 222 -7.73 3.29 -5.04
C GLY A 222 -8.31 3.48 -6.43
#